data_AF-A0A7S3CMY4-F1
#
_entry.id   AF-A0A7S3CMY4-F1
#
_cell.length_a   1.000
_cell.length_b   1.000
_cell.length_c   1.000
_cell.angle_alpha   90.00
_cell.angle_beta   90.00
_cell.angle_gamma   90.00
#
_symmetry.space_group_name_H-M   'P 1'
#
loop_
_entity.id
_entity.type
_entity.pdbx_description
1 polymer ?
#
loop_
_entity_poly.entity_id
_entity_poly.type
_entity_poly.pdbx_seq_one_letter_code
_entity_poly.pdbx_strand_id
1 'polypeptide(L)'
;MENKAVDQKMEEGDPSAVSSEVQCTFRTNLPEQFKVPEEVQIQLSTLSLNSDLTQILRQMVMEEGNLSEEEEKILQTRKMQFMVNNQFLTTTLGKLMERLRLSSEQVVEIWYLFALEKPKPQISIPQDEWISQLRSLHNLKHTSRSSYYAGTFFNGDVKIFDGRTSSHKEVICMSGCAEDRILDCIFVSSEGLNDVDYLVTISEQPSPSLQ
;
A
#
# COMPACT_ATOMS: atom_id res chain seq x y z
N MET A 1 65.77 -18.79 38.50
CA MET A 1 65.25 -18.52 37.15
C MET A 1 64.38 -19.69 36.78
N GLU A 2 63.06 -19.52 36.80
CA GLU A 2 62.15 -20.39 36.04
C GLU A 2 60.83 -19.63 35.91
N ASN A 3 60.60 -19.13 34.70
CA ASN A 3 59.47 -18.31 34.32
C ASN A 3 58.23 -19.20 34.20
N LYS A 4 57.16 -18.86 34.93
CA LYS A 4 55.81 -19.36 34.66
C LYS A 4 55.26 -18.67 33.42
N ALA A 5 54.96 -19.45 32.39
CA ALA A 5 54.18 -19.02 31.24
C ALA A 5 52.76 -18.64 31.70
N VAL A 6 52.34 -17.43 31.35
CA VAL A 6 50.96 -16.96 31.46
C VAL A 6 50.37 -17.08 30.06
N ASP A 7 49.51 -18.09 29.87
CA ASP A 7 48.63 -18.18 28.71
C ASP A 7 47.57 -17.08 28.83
N GLN A 8 47.72 -16.01 28.06
CA GLN A 8 46.65 -15.05 27.80
C GLN A 8 45.75 -15.63 26.72
N LYS A 9 44.59 -16.18 27.12
CA LYS A 9 43.46 -16.31 26.21
C LYS A 9 42.93 -14.91 25.90
N MET A 10 43.19 -14.45 24.69
CA MET A 10 42.44 -13.36 24.07
C MET A 10 40.98 -13.81 23.94
N GLU A 11 40.08 -13.10 24.63
CA GLU A 11 38.66 -13.16 24.32
C GLU A 11 38.46 -12.46 22.96
N GLU A 12 38.17 -13.26 21.93
CA GLU A 12 37.59 -12.76 20.69
C GLU A 12 36.19 -12.21 21.02
N GLY A 13 36.05 -10.89 20.94
CA GLY A 13 34.77 -10.21 21.09
C GLY A 13 33.81 -10.63 19.97
N ASP A 14 32.66 -11.15 20.37
CA ASP A 14 31.56 -11.54 19.49
C ASP A 14 30.97 -10.29 18.80
N PRO A 15 31.04 -10.14 17.46
CA PRO A 15 30.68 -8.90 16.78
C PRO A 15 29.16 -8.69 16.56
N SER A 16 28.27 -9.35 17.31
CA SER A 16 26.82 -9.20 17.08
C SER A 16 25.94 -9.08 18.33
N ALA A 17 26.47 -8.63 19.46
CA ALA A 17 25.63 -8.25 20.60
C ALA A 17 24.99 -6.87 20.33
N VAL A 18 23.88 -6.86 19.60
CA VAL A 18 23.01 -5.67 19.50
C VAL A 18 22.65 -5.27 20.94
N SER A 19 22.98 -4.05 21.35
CA SER A 19 22.68 -3.59 22.71
C SER A 19 21.18 -3.65 23.02
N SER A 20 20.84 -3.72 24.31
CA SER A 20 19.43 -3.78 24.75
C SER A 20 18.62 -2.54 24.35
N GLU A 21 19.31 -1.44 24.05
CA GLU A 21 18.75 -0.16 23.66
C GLU A 21 19.48 0.38 22.43
N VAL A 22 18.78 1.22 21.67
CA VAL A 22 19.28 1.86 20.45
C VAL A 22 18.78 3.31 20.38
N GLN A 23 19.61 4.20 19.87
CA GLN A 23 19.20 5.58 19.59
C GLN A 23 18.50 5.65 18.24
N CYS A 24 17.36 6.34 18.18
CA CYS A 24 16.55 6.43 16.97
C CYS A 24 16.01 7.85 16.76
N THR A 25 15.72 8.18 15.50
CA THR A 25 14.96 9.38 15.12
C THR A 25 13.74 8.97 14.31
N PHE A 26 12.63 9.68 14.46
CA PHE A 26 11.43 9.43 13.67
C PHE A 26 11.39 10.32 12.43
N ARG A 27 10.94 9.76 11.30
CA ARG A 27 10.71 10.49 10.05
C ARG A 27 9.39 10.11 9.39
N THR A 28 8.79 11.04 8.65
CA THR A 28 7.54 10.77 7.93
C THR A 28 7.31 11.69 6.74
N ASN A 29 6.46 11.22 5.82
CA ASN A 29 5.85 12.04 4.76
C ASN A 29 4.37 12.37 5.06
N LEU A 30 3.90 12.10 6.28
CA LEU A 30 2.57 12.49 6.71
C LEU A 30 2.43 14.03 6.77
N PRO A 31 1.18 14.54 6.73
CA PRO A 31 0.91 15.96 6.93
C PRO A 31 1.55 16.53 8.21
N GLU A 32 1.87 17.82 8.19
CA GLU A 32 2.67 18.51 9.22
C GLU A 32 2.14 18.28 10.65
N GLN A 33 0.83 18.25 10.82
CA GLN A 33 0.19 18.03 12.13
C GLN A 33 0.49 16.66 12.77
N PHE A 34 0.95 15.68 11.99
CA PHE A 34 1.33 14.35 12.50
C PHE A 34 2.86 14.17 12.57
N LYS A 35 3.62 15.21 12.27
CA LYS A 35 5.08 15.17 12.37
C LYS A 35 5.51 15.30 13.82
N VAL A 36 6.64 14.67 14.11
CA VAL A 36 7.40 14.90 15.34
C VAL A 36 8.75 15.52 14.96
N PRO A 37 9.43 16.22 15.88
CA PRO A 37 10.67 16.91 15.56
C PRO A 37 11.76 15.90 15.18
N GLU A 38 12.27 15.99 13.94
CA GLU A 38 13.21 15.00 13.39
C GLU A 38 14.59 15.03 14.06
N GLU A 39 14.93 16.12 14.76
CA GLU A 39 16.21 16.28 15.46
C GLU A 39 16.22 15.62 16.84
N VAL A 40 15.06 15.21 17.35
CA VAL A 40 14.96 14.55 18.65
C VAL A 40 15.37 13.08 18.53
N GLN A 41 16.49 12.74 19.15
CA GLN A 41 16.92 11.36 19.33
C GLN A 41 16.27 10.76 20.56
N ILE A 42 15.60 9.62 20.36
CA ILE A 42 14.96 8.85 21.42
C ILE A 42 15.69 7.53 21.63
N GLN A 43 15.72 7.07 22.87
CA GLN A 43 16.30 5.79 23.22
C GLN A 43 15.19 4.74 23.28
N LEU A 44 15.29 3.71 22.45
CA LEU A 44 14.29 2.66 22.31
C LEU A 44 14.90 1.31 22.67
N SER A 45 14.09 0.42 23.22
CA SER A 45 14.50 -0.96 23.43
C SER A 45 14.59 -1.70 22.09
N THR A 46 15.59 -2.55 21.92
CA THR A 46 15.68 -3.43 20.76
C THR A 46 14.61 -4.54 20.77
N LEU A 47 13.89 -4.70 21.87
CA LEU A 47 12.71 -5.54 21.97
C LEU A 47 11.42 -4.83 21.52
N SER A 48 11.46 -3.51 21.26
CA SER A 48 10.28 -2.73 20.89
C SER A 48 9.60 -3.29 19.64
N LEU A 49 8.29 -3.45 19.75
CA LEU A 49 7.38 -3.84 18.68
C LEU A 49 6.73 -2.62 18.05
N ASN A 50 6.02 -2.86 16.95
CA ASN A 50 5.22 -1.86 16.26
C ASN A 50 4.17 -1.18 17.19
N SER A 51 3.60 -1.92 18.14
CA SER A 51 2.68 -1.38 19.16
C SER A 51 3.34 -0.33 20.05
N ASP A 52 4.56 -0.58 20.47
CA ASP A 52 5.27 0.24 21.44
C ASP A 52 5.68 1.57 20.78
N LEU A 53 6.23 1.47 19.56
CA LEU A 53 6.53 2.62 18.71
C LEU A 53 5.28 3.44 18.39
N THR A 54 4.13 2.79 18.17
CA THR A 54 2.85 3.49 17.97
C THR A 54 2.47 4.30 19.20
N GLN A 55 2.61 3.73 20.39
CA GLN A 55 2.28 4.42 21.63
C GLN A 55 3.19 5.63 21.87
N ILE A 56 4.50 5.46 21.68
CA ILE A 56 5.49 6.53 21.81
C ILE A 56 5.20 7.66 20.83
N LEU A 57 5.02 7.33 19.55
CA LEU A 57 4.72 8.31 18.52
C LEU A 57 3.43 9.09 18.83
N ARG A 58 2.37 8.39 19.25
CA ARG A 58 1.10 9.04 19.61
C ARG A 58 1.27 10.01 20.76
N GLN A 59 2.03 9.63 21.79
CA GLN A 59 2.33 10.49 22.91
C GLN A 59 3.09 11.75 22.46
N MET A 60 4.14 11.59 21.65
CA MET A 60 4.93 12.72 21.14
C MET A 60 4.07 13.72 20.34
N VAL A 61 3.19 13.24 19.46
CA VAL A 61 2.33 14.12 18.66
C VAL A 61 1.26 14.80 19.53
N MET A 62 0.70 14.11 20.53
CA MET A 62 -0.30 14.67 21.44
C MET A 62 0.29 15.74 22.37
N GLU A 63 1.54 15.58 22.82
CA GLU A 63 2.22 16.54 23.69
C GLU A 63 2.45 17.90 23.01
N GLU A 64 2.58 17.95 21.69
CA GLU A 64 2.69 19.21 20.94
C GLU A 64 1.38 20.02 20.90
N GLY A 65 0.23 19.39 21.18
CA GLY A 65 -1.05 20.09 21.39
C GLY A 65 -1.65 20.78 20.16
N ASN A 66 -1.20 20.43 18.95
CA ASN A 66 -1.60 21.10 17.71
C ASN A 66 -2.69 20.37 16.90
N LEU A 67 -3.30 19.32 17.46
CA LEU A 67 -4.31 18.51 16.76
C LEU A 67 -5.73 19.04 17.01
N SER A 68 -6.56 19.03 15.97
CA SER A 68 -8.02 19.14 16.12
C SER A 68 -8.63 17.81 16.59
N GLU A 69 -9.87 17.86 17.10
CA GLU A 69 -10.59 16.65 17.57
C GLU A 69 -10.68 15.54 16.50
N GLU A 70 -10.84 15.92 15.22
CA GLU A 70 -10.89 14.98 14.11
C GLU A 70 -9.54 14.31 13.86
N GLU A 71 -8.44 15.06 13.95
CA GLU A 71 -7.09 14.56 13.72
C GLU A 71 -6.62 13.68 14.87
N GLU A 72 -6.97 14.02 16.11
CA GLU A 72 -6.76 13.14 17.27
C GLU A 72 -7.47 11.79 17.07
N LYS A 73 -8.72 11.83 16.60
CA LYS A 73 -9.48 10.61 16.31
C LYS A 73 -8.82 9.79 15.20
N ILE A 74 -8.30 10.42 14.15
CA ILE A 74 -7.55 9.74 13.09
C ILE A 74 -6.30 9.07 13.67
N LEU A 75 -5.52 9.80 14.48
CA LEU A 75 -4.28 9.30 15.08
C LEU A 75 -4.53 8.10 16.02
N GLN A 76 -5.63 8.13 16.78
CA GLN A 76 -6.01 7.04 17.69
C GLN A 76 -6.56 5.82 16.97
N THR A 77 -7.34 6.00 15.90
CA THR A 77 -8.03 4.90 15.20
C THR A 77 -7.20 4.26 14.11
N ARG A 78 -6.36 5.02 13.40
CA ARG A 78 -5.51 4.47 12.35
C ARG A 78 -4.36 3.68 12.92
N LYS A 79 -4.08 2.55 12.29
CA LYS A 79 -2.90 1.74 12.56
C LYS A 79 -1.66 2.42 11.96
N MET A 80 -0.58 2.48 12.72
CA MET A 80 0.71 2.94 12.23
C MET A 80 1.55 1.78 11.68
N GLN A 81 2.43 2.08 10.74
CA GLN A 81 3.48 1.19 10.25
C GLN A 81 4.82 1.90 10.35
N PHE A 82 5.85 1.13 10.70
CA PHE A 82 7.21 1.63 10.87
C PHE A 82 8.14 0.90 9.90
N MET A 83 9.13 1.62 9.37
CA MET A 83 10.15 1.09 8.48
C MET A 83 11.54 1.57 8.90
N VAL A 84 12.53 0.71 8.70
CA VAL A 84 13.95 1.05 8.82
C VAL A 84 14.62 0.61 7.53
N ASN A 85 15.38 1.49 6.87
CA ASN A 85 16.00 1.24 5.56
C ASN A 85 15.05 0.57 4.54
N ASN A 86 13.85 1.15 4.38
CA ASN A 86 12.78 0.67 3.48
C ASN A 86 12.26 -0.75 3.78
N GLN A 87 12.50 -1.29 4.98
CA GLN A 87 11.93 -2.56 5.42
C GLN A 87 10.96 -2.36 6.59
N PHE A 88 9.74 -2.88 6.45
CA PHE A 88 8.73 -2.82 7.49
C PHE A 88 9.13 -3.60 8.75
N LEU A 89 8.83 -3.00 9.89
CA LEU A 89 8.92 -3.64 11.20
C LEU A 89 7.74 -4.61 11.39
N THR A 90 8.03 -5.90 11.22
CA THR A 90 7.08 -7.00 11.44
C THR A 90 7.36 -7.82 12.71
N THR A 91 8.52 -7.59 13.34
CA THR A 91 8.97 -8.26 14.57
C THR A 91 9.42 -7.22 15.60
N THR A 92 10.47 -7.50 16.37
CA THR A 92 11.17 -6.51 17.21
C THR A 92 12.16 -5.68 16.40
N LEU A 93 12.46 -4.48 16.88
CA LEU A 93 13.42 -3.56 16.27
C LEU A 93 14.82 -4.20 16.14
N GLY A 94 15.30 -4.88 17.17
CA GLY A 94 16.60 -5.56 17.18
C GLY A 94 16.71 -6.64 16.12
N LYS A 95 15.69 -7.48 15.94
CA LYS A 95 15.68 -8.51 14.87
C LYS A 95 15.71 -7.89 13.48
N LEU A 96 15.02 -6.76 13.30
CA LEU A 96 15.05 -6.02 12.04
C LEU A 96 16.44 -5.42 11.79
N MET A 97 17.05 -4.80 12.80
CA MET A 97 18.40 -4.25 12.73
C MET A 97 19.45 -5.32 12.43
N GLU A 98 19.39 -6.47 13.10
CA GLU A 98 20.28 -7.61 12.85
C GLU A 98 20.17 -8.08 11.39
N ARG A 99 18.95 -8.23 10.88
CA ARG A 99 18.70 -8.59 9.47
C ARG A 99 19.26 -7.55 8.50
N LEU A 100 19.17 -6.28 8.86
CA LEU A 100 19.71 -5.14 8.10
C LEU A 100 21.21 -4.90 8.32
N ARG A 101 21.85 -5.68 9.21
CA ARG A 101 23.25 -5.51 9.63
C ARG A 101 23.54 -4.11 10.15
N LEU A 102 22.60 -3.54 10.91
CA LEU A 102 22.75 -2.25 11.57
C LEU A 102 23.37 -2.45 12.96
N SER A 103 24.37 -1.63 13.27
CA SER A 103 24.94 -1.53 14.62
C SER A 103 24.02 -0.68 15.50
N SER A 104 23.97 -1.00 16.80
CA SER A 104 23.27 -0.18 17.79
C SER A 104 24.04 1.08 18.21
N GLU A 105 25.29 1.24 17.75
CA GLU A 105 26.10 2.45 17.95
C GLU A 105 25.66 3.63 17.07
N GLN A 106 24.91 3.34 16.00
CA GLN A 106 24.43 4.36 15.06
C GLN A 106 22.99 4.74 15.39
N VAL A 107 22.65 6.01 15.13
CA VAL A 107 21.28 6.49 15.23
C VAL A 107 20.45 5.87 14.11
N VAL A 108 19.41 5.13 14.47
CA VAL A 108 18.52 4.44 13.53
C VAL A 108 17.37 5.34 13.12
N GLU A 109 17.24 5.57 11.82
CA GLU A 109 16.13 6.33 11.26
C GLU A 109 14.89 5.44 11.09
N ILE A 110 13.82 5.74 11.82
CA ILE A 110 12.55 5.02 11.78
C ILE A 110 11.52 5.86 11.02
N TRP A 111 11.17 5.41 9.83
CA TRP A 111 10.08 5.99 9.04
C TRP A 111 8.73 5.50 9.55
N TYR A 112 7.75 6.38 9.69
CA TYR A 112 6.39 6.00 10.05
C TYR A 112 5.33 6.52 9.06
N LEU A 113 4.26 5.76 8.92
CA LEU A 113 3.13 6.07 8.04
C LEU A 113 1.83 5.45 8.57
N PHE A 114 0.69 5.95 8.10
CA PHE A 114 -0.59 5.27 8.30
C PHE A 114 -0.63 3.99 7.47
N ALA A 115 -0.91 2.86 8.13
CA ALA A 115 -1.10 1.59 7.47
C ALA A 115 -2.28 1.68 6.48
N LEU A 116 -2.10 1.11 5.30
CA LEU A 116 -3.22 0.93 4.37
C LEU A 116 -4.20 -0.08 4.95
N GLU A 117 -5.49 0.24 4.87
CA GLU A 117 -6.53 -0.73 5.18
C GLU A 117 -6.48 -1.84 4.14
N LYS A 118 -6.53 -3.09 4.62
CA LYS A 118 -6.61 -4.23 3.71
C LYS A 118 -7.88 -4.08 2.87
N PRO A 119 -7.80 -4.09 1.53
CA PRO A 119 -8.98 -3.99 0.70
C PRO A 119 -9.92 -5.15 1.03
N LYS A 120 -11.16 -4.82 1.37
CA LYS A 120 -12.20 -5.80 1.65
C LYS A 120 -12.90 -6.12 0.32
N PRO A 121 -13.08 -7.40 -0.04
CA PRO A 121 -13.96 -7.76 -1.15
C PRO A 121 -15.34 -7.17 -0.88
N GLN A 122 -15.81 -6.31 -1.77
CA GLN A 122 -17.13 -5.68 -1.64
C GLN A 122 -18.18 -6.51 -2.36
N ILE A 123 -17.93 -6.82 -3.63
CA ILE A 123 -18.88 -7.47 -4.53
C ILE A 123 -18.13 -8.48 -5.40
N SER A 124 -18.81 -9.58 -5.73
CA SER A 124 -18.38 -10.57 -6.70
C SER A 124 -19.51 -10.81 -7.69
N ILE A 125 -19.21 -10.73 -8.98
CA ILE A 125 -20.18 -10.95 -10.07
C ILE A 125 -19.71 -12.19 -10.83
N PRO A 126 -20.36 -13.34 -10.66
CA PRO A 126 -19.99 -14.54 -11.40
C PRO A 126 -20.24 -14.32 -12.90
N GLN A 127 -19.36 -14.87 -13.73
CA GLN A 127 -19.48 -14.86 -15.18
C GLN A 127 -19.32 -16.30 -15.68
N ASP A 128 -20.08 -16.65 -16.71
CA ASP A 128 -20.05 -17.98 -17.30
C ASP A 128 -18.81 -18.22 -18.18
N GLU A 129 -18.16 -17.14 -18.61
CA GLU A 129 -16.94 -17.14 -19.43
C GLU A 129 -15.79 -16.45 -18.69
N TRP A 130 -14.56 -16.85 -19.02
CA TRP A 130 -13.34 -16.28 -18.48
C TRP A 130 -13.17 -14.85 -18.94
N ILE A 131 -12.90 -13.98 -17.97
CA ILE A 131 -12.59 -12.58 -18.22
C ILE A 131 -11.16 -12.51 -18.74
N SER A 132 -10.98 -12.01 -19.96
CA SER A 132 -9.67 -11.76 -20.54
C SER A 132 -9.04 -10.47 -20.02
N GLN A 133 -9.82 -9.40 -19.90
CA GLN A 133 -9.35 -8.12 -19.35
C GLN A 133 -10.43 -7.38 -18.58
N LEU A 134 -9.99 -6.62 -17.58
CA LEU A 134 -10.80 -5.67 -16.83
C LEU A 134 -10.25 -4.25 -17.01
N ARG A 135 -11.14 -3.30 -17.28
CA ARG A 135 -10.82 -1.88 -17.38
C ARG A 135 -11.75 -1.07 -16.50
N SER A 136 -11.18 -0.15 -15.71
CA SER A 136 -11.97 0.91 -15.11
C SER A 136 -12.16 2.01 -16.17
N LEU A 137 -13.41 2.38 -16.38
CA LEU A 137 -13.83 3.37 -17.35
C LEU A 137 -14.19 4.63 -16.56
N HIS A 138 -13.26 5.57 -16.52
CA HIS A 138 -13.45 6.84 -15.84
C HIS A 138 -14.30 7.78 -16.68
N ASN A 139 -15.27 8.45 -16.05
CA ASN A 139 -16.01 9.53 -16.69
C ASN A 139 -15.13 10.79 -16.69
N LEU A 140 -14.65 11.20 -17.87
CA LEU A 140 -13.77 12.37 -18.04
C LEU A 140 -14.45 13.70 -17.64
N LYS A 141 -15.79 13.77 -17.59
CA LYS A 141 -16.55 15.01 -17.34
C LYS A 141 -17.22 15.07 -15.98
N HIS A 142 -17.39 13.95 -15.27
CA HIS A 142 -18.11 13.90 -14.00
C HIS A 142 -17.32 13.16 -12.91
N THR A 143 -16.68 13.92 -12.03
CA THR A 143 -15.96 13.43 -10.84
C THR A 143 -16.88 12.76 -9.81
N SER A 144 -18.20 12.95 -9.91
CA SER A 144 -19.20 12.49 -8.94
C SER A 144 -19.98 11.24 -9.34
N ARG A 145 -19.83 10.73 -10.57
CA ARG A 145 -20.48 9.49 -11.01
C ARG A 145 -19.55 8.30 -10.80
N SER A 146 -20.13 7.18 -10.36
CA SER A 146 -19.45 5.90 -10.23
C SER A 146 -18.73 5.56 -11.54
N SER A 147 -17.45 5.22 -11.46
CA SER A 147 -16.68 4.78 -12.63
C SER A 147 -17.31 3.50 -13.17
N TYR A 148 -17.46 3.38 -14.49
CA TYR A 148 -17.91 2.12 -15.09
C TYR A 148 -16.74 1.12 -15.07
N TYR A 149 -17.04 -0.15 -15.27
CA TYR A 149 -16.02 -1.16 -15.52
C TYR A 149 -16.38 -1.93 -16.78
N ALA A 150 -15.40 -2.18 -17.64
CA ALA A 150 -15.56 -3.08 -18.78
C ALA A 150 -14.83 -4.40 -18.52
N GLY A 151 -15.54 -5.50 -18.71
CA GLY A 151 -14.99 -6.85 -18.81
C GLY A 151 -15.01 -7.29 -20.27
N THR A 152 -13.87 -7.72 -20.77
CA THR A 152 -13.78 -8.43 -22.05
C THR A 152 -13.61 -9.92 -21.77
N PHE A 153 -14.10 -10.77 -22.67
CA PHE A 153 -14.15 -12.21 -22.47
C PHE A 153 -13.42 -12.95 -23.60
N PHE A 154 -12.98 -14.18 -23.33
CA PHE A 154 -12.26 -15.01 -24.31
C PHE A 154 -13.09 -15.42 -25.52
N ASN A 155 -14.41 -15.38 -25.40
CA ASN A 155 -15.35 -15.63 -26.49
C ASN A 155 -15.62 -14.37 -27.37
N GLY A 156 -14.90 -13.27 -27.13
CA GLY A 156 -15.07 -12.03 -27.86
C GLY A 156 -16.23 -11.15 -27.37
N ASP A 157 -16.84 -11.48 -26.23
CA ASP A 157 -17.87 -10.64 -25.63
C ASP A 157 -17.25 -9.45 -24.87
N VAL A 158 -18.03 -8.37 -24.77
CA VAL A 158 -17.75 -7.22 -23.90
C VAL A 158 -18.96 -6.90 -23.06
N LYS A 159 -18.74 -6.77 -21.75
CA LYS A 159 -19.75 -6.34 -20.80
C LYS A 159 -19.32 -5.08 -20.06
N ILE A 160 -20.22 -4.13 -19.91
CA ILE A 160 -20.02 -2.92 -19.11
C ILE A 160 -20.88 -3.00 -17.85
N PHE A 161 -20.30 -2.62 -16.73
CA PHE A 161 -20.91 -2.58 -15.41
C PHE A 161 -20.97 -1.14 -14.89
N ASP A 162 -22.08 -0.76 -14.25
CA ASP A 162 -22.35 0.61 -13.77
C ASP A 162 -21.44 1.10 -12.64
N GLY A 163 -20.63 0.19 -12.09
CA GLY A 163 -19.64 0.42 -11.03
C GLY A 163 -20.19 1.07 -9.77
N ARG A 164 -21.51 1.05 -9.58
CA ARG A 164 -22.15 1.54 -8.36
C ARG A 164 -21.89 0.55 -7.25
N THR A 165 -21.36 1.05 -6.14
CA THR A 165 -20.95 0.28 -4.95
C THR A 165 -22.02 -0.64 -4.36
N SER A 166 -23.30 -0.48 -4.72
CA SER A 166 -24.41 -1.29 -4.24
C SER A 166 -24.86 -2.42 -5.19
N SER A 167 -24.56 -2.35 -6.49
CA SER A 167 -25.12 -3.29 -7.46
C SER A 167 -24.14 -3.77 -8.54
N HIS A 168 -23.18 -2.93 -8.97
CA HIS A 168 -22.30 -3.18 -10.13
C HIS A 168 -23.05 -3.88 -11.26
N LYS A 169 -24.21 -3.34 -11.66
CA LYS A 169 -25.12 -4.03 -12.56
C LYS A 169 -24.54 -4.04 -13.97
N GLU A 170 -24.66 -5.17 -14.65
CA GLU A 170 -24.44 -5.24 -16.10
C GLU A 170 -25.42 -4.28 -16.80
N VAL A 171 -24.85 -3.29 -17.50
CA VAL A 171 -25.60 -2.25 -18.22
C VAL A 171 -25.54 -2.47 -19.72
N ILE A 172 -24.44 -3.01 -20.23
CA ILE A 172 -24.26 -3.31 -21.65
C ILE A 172 -23.64 -4.70 -21.76
N CYS A 173 -24.16 -5.51 -22.68
CA CYS A 173 -23.58 -6.77 -23.09
C CYS A 173 -23.56 -6.78 -24.62
N MET A 174 -22.36 -6.85 -25.20
CA MET A 174 -22.16 -7.00 -26.63
C MET A 174 -21.48 -8.34 -26.87
N SER A 175 -22.14 -9.20 -27.62
CA SER A 175 -21.62 -10.54 -27.91
C SER A 175 -20.89 -10.58 -29.24
N GLY A 176 -19.83 -11.40 -29.33
CA GLY A 176 -19.11 -11.67 -30.57
C GLY A 176 -18.53 -10.42 -31.25
N CYS A 177 -18.02 -9.46 -30.46
CA CYS A 177 -17.38 -8.26 -31.00
C CYS A 177 -16.09 -8.59 -31.77
N ALA A 178 -15.44 -9.69 -31.40
CA ALA A 178 -14.34 -10.30 -32.10
C ALA A 178 -14.52 -11.83 -32.11
N GLU A 179 -13.89 -12.53 -33.05
CA GLU A 179 -13.81 -14.00 -33.02
C GLU A 179 -12.84 -14.50 -31.93
N ASP A 180 -11.99 -13.60 -31.44
CA ASP A 180 -10.91 -13.86 -30.51
C ASP A 180 -10.93 -12.90 -29.31
N ARG A 181 -9.81 -12.88 -28.57
CA ARG A 181 -9.66 -12.07 -27.37
C ARG A 181 -9.54 -10.58 -27.72
N ILE A 182 -10.37 -9.77 -27.10
CA ILE A 182 -10.25 -8.31 -27.16
C ILE A 182 -9.03 -7.84 -26.34
N LEU A 183 -8.17 -7.08 -27.00
CA LEU A 183 -6.93 -6.51 -26.48
C LEU A 183 -7.13 -5.21 -25.70
N ASP A 184 -8.13 -4.42 -26.06
CA ASP A 184 -8.47 -3.23 -25.29
C ASP A 184 -9.90 -2.76 -25.56
N CYS A 185 -10.43 -1.93 -24.66
CA CYS A 185 -11.71 -1.29 -24.88
C CYS A 185 -11.78 0.10 -24.24
N ILE A 186 -12.47 1.01 -24.93
CA ILE A 186 -12.76 2.36 -24.48
C ILE A 186 -14.26 2.59 -24.61
N PHE A 187 -14.89 3.00 -23.52
CA PHE A 187 -16.27 3.42 -23.52
C PHE A 187 -16.35 4.94 -23.42
N VAL A 188 -17.00 5.56 -24.40
CA VAL A 188 -17.27 6.99 -24.44
C VAL A 188 -18.77 7.16 -24.31
N SER A 189 -19.23 7.50 -23.11
CA SER A 189 -20.62 7.90 -22.94
C SER A 189 -20.81 9.32 -23.45
N SER A 190 -21.76 9.49 -24.36
CA SER A 190 -22.09 10.78 -24.93
C SER A 190 -23.17 11.44 -24.08
N GLU A 191 -22.76 12.18 -23.05
CA GLU A 191 -23.49 13.39 -22.70
C GLU A 191 -22.84 14.54 -23.51
N GLY A 192 -23.42 14.82 -24.70
CA GLY A 192 -23.03 15.93 -25.58
C GLY A 192 -22.46 15.61 -26.98
N LEU A 193 -22.39 14.34 -27.42
CA LEU A 193 -22.09 13.92 -28.80
C LEU A 193 -23.29 13.14 -29.40
N ASN A 194 -24.38 13.86 -29.69
CA ASN A 194 -25.60 13.30 -30.30
C ASN A 194 -26.33 12.22 -29.46
N ASP A 195 -26.06 12.14 -28.16
CA ASP A 195 -26.66 11.15 -27.23
C ASP A 195 -26.43 9.68 -27.64
N VAL A 196 -25.31 9.40 -28.31
CA VAL A 196 -24.92 8.03 -28.70
C VAL A 196 -23.69 7.61 -27.93
N ASP A 197 -23.80 6.56 -27.12
CA ASP A 197 -22.66 5.96 -26.44
C ASP A 197 -21.82 5.15 -27.43
N TYR A 198 -20.49 5.31 -27.38
CA TYR A 198 -19.56 4.57 -28.23
C TYR A 198 -18.75 3.60 -27.38
N LEU A 199 -18.71 2.33 -27.79
CA LEU A 199 -17.76 1.35 -27.28
C LEU A 199 -16.79 1.01 -28.40
N VAL A 200 -15.53 1.41 -28.22
CA VAL A 200 -14.43 1.07 -29.13
C VAL A 200 -13.72 -0.13 -28.54
N THR A 201 -13.59 -1.19 -29.33
CA THR A 201 -12.83 -2.40 -28.95
C THR A 201 -11.65 -2.54 -29.90
N ILE A 202 -10.57 -3.14 -29.41
CA ILE A 202 -9.38 -3.47 -30.19
C ILE A 202 -9.19 -4.98 -30.10
N SER A 203 -9.12 -5.65 -31.23
CA SER A 203 -8.85 -7.09 -31.37
C SER A 203 -7.69 -7.31 -32.34
N GLU A 204 -7.07 -8.49 -32.30
CA GLU A 204 -6.01 -8.84 -33.27
C GLU A 204 -6.59 -9.12 -34.65
N GLN A 205 -7.81 -9.66 -34.69
CA GLN A 205 -8.55 -9.93 -35.92
C GLN A 205 -9.67 -8.91 -36.14
N PRO A 206 -9.94 -8.48 -37.39
CA PRO A 206 -11.07 -7.61 -37.68
C PRO A 206 -12.38 -8.32 -37.33
N SER A 207 -13.40 -7.53 -36.96
CA SER A 207 -14.74 -8.06 -36.69
C SER A 207 -15.20 -8.97 -37.85
N PRO A 208 -15.84 -10.11 -37.56
CA PRO A 208 -16.35 -11.00 -38.60
C PRO A 208 -17.35 -10.31 -39.54
N SER A 209 -17.97 -9.20 -39.12
CA SER A 209 -18.87 -8.38 -39.94
C SER A 209 -18.16 -7.45 -40.94
N LEU A 210 -16.85 -7.26 -40.80
CA LEU A 210 -16.01 -6.41 -41.65
C LEU A 210 -15.11 -7.21 -42.60
N GLN A 211 -15.21 -8.54 -42.59
CA GLN A 211 -14.53 -9.43 -43.54
C GLN A 211 -15.44 -9.72 -44.75
#